data_AF-A0A0K0CYY8-F1
#
_entry.id   AF-A0A0K0CYY8-F1
#
_cell.length_a   1.000
_cell.length_b   1.000
_cell.length_c   1.000
_cell.angle_alpha   90.00
_cell.angle_beta   90.00
_cell.angle_gamma   90.00
#
_symmetry.space_group_name_H-M   'P 1'
#
loop_
_entity.id
_entity.type
_entity.pdbx_description
1 polymer ?
#
loop_
_entity_poly.entity_id
_entity_poly.type
_entity_poly.pdbx_seq_one_letter_code
_entity_poly.pdbx_strand_id
1 'polypeptide(L)'
;MNTDRSTNLMDYVFNMLEQYASTLEEEVADRTKELVEEKKKSDILLYRMLPKQVAEKLKLGQSIEPETFESVTVFFSDVVSFTKIAAKGTPMQVYHCFHHSVQ
;
A
#
# COMPACT_ATOMS: atom_id res chain seq x y z
N MET A 1 4.76 62.69 14.92
CA MET A 1 5.41 62.08 13.74
C MET A 1 6.06 60.77 14.16
N ASN A 2 5.34 59.65 14.14
CA ASN A 2 5.92 58.30 14.40
C ASN A 2 5.12 57.15 13.75
N THR A 3 4.10 57.45 12.93
CA THR A 3 3.20 56.46 12.32
C THR A 3 3.85 55.67 11.17
N ASP A 4 5.03 56.09 10.71
CA ASP A 4 5.74 55.49 9.56
C ASP A 4 6.64 54.30 9.96
N ARG A 5 7.01 54.19 11.24
CA ARG A 5 7.82 53.04 11.73
C ARG A 5 6.98 51.80 12.03
N SER A 6 5.70 51.96 12.39
CA SER A 6 4.82 50.82 12.69
C SER A 6 4.39 50.06 11.46
N THR A 7 4.23 50.73 10.31
CA THR A 7 3.93 50.12 9.01
C THR A 7 5.08 49.24 8.54
N ASN A 8 6.32 49.72 8.59
CA ASN A 8 7.50 48.93 8.20
C ASN A 8 7.72 47.69 9.11
N LEU A 9 7.39 47.76 10.40
CA LEU A 9 7.47 46.60 11.31
C LEU A 9 6.38 45.57 11.03
N MET A 10 5.14 46.01 10.81
CA MET A 10 4.03 45.12 10.48
C MET A 10 4.26 44.43 9.13
N ASP A 11 4.77 45.14 8.12
CA ASP A 11 5.12 44.57 6.82
C ASP A 11 6.25 43.54 6.94
N TYR A 12 7.25 43.78 7.80
CA TYR A 12 8.29 42.79 8.07
C TYR A 12 7.74 41.52 8.72
N VAL A 13 6.89 41.67 9.74
CA VAL A 13 6.24 40.53 10.40
C VAL A 13 5.30 39.79 9.44
N PHE A 14 4.61 40.51 8.56
CA PHE A 14 3.73 39.93 7.55
C PHE A 14 4.49 39.10 6.52
N ASN A 15 5.57 39.66 5.94
CA ASN A 15 6.45 38.95 5.03
C ASN A 15 7.11 37.73 5.69
N MET A 16 7.49 37.85 6.97
CA MET A 16 8.04 36.74 7.73
C MET A 16 7.00 35.62 7.92
N LEU A 17 5.76 35.96 8.28
CA LEU A 17 4.67 34.98 8.43
C LEU A 17 4.31 34.32 7.10
N GLU A 18 4.31 35.07 6.00
CA GLU A 18 4.06 34.55 4.66
C GLU A 18 5.16 33.56 4.22
N GLN A 19 6.42 33.89 4.49
CA GLN A 19 7.54 32.95 4.26
C GLN A 19 7.43 31.70 5.11
N TYR A 20 7.14 31.84 6.42
CA TYR A 20 6.95 30.67 7.28
C TYR A 20 5.78 29.80 6.82
N ALA A 21 4.65 30.39 6.42
CA ALA A 21 3.50 29.65 5.90
C ALA A 21 3.86 28.89 4.61
N SER A 22 4.56 29.53 3.68
CA SER A 22 4.99 28.90 2.43
C SER A 22 5.97 27.75 2.66
N THR A 23 6.95 27.91 3.56
CA THR A 23 7.89 26.84 3.90
C THR A 23 7.18 25.68 4.60
N LEU A 24 6.22 25.96 5.48
CA LEU A 24 5.45 24.92 6.18
C LEU A 24 4.58 24.12 5.19
N GLU A 25 3.97 24.80 4.22
CA GLU A 25 3.18 24.14 3.16
C GLU A 25 4.05 23.22 2.31
N GLU A 26 5.24 23.66 1.93
CA GLU A 26 6.21 22.85 1.19
C GLU A 26 6.65 21.64 2.01
N GLU A 27 6.99 21.82 3.29
CA GLU A 27 7.38 20.74 4.18
C GLU A 27 6.25 19.73 4.41
N VAL A 28 5.01 20.20 4.56
CA VAL A 28 3.83 19.32 4.66
C VAL A 28 3.59 18.56 3.36
N ALA A 29 3.76 19.21 2.21
CA ALA A 29 3.59 18.57 0.91
C ALA A 29 4.62 17.45 0.69
N ASP A 30 5.89 17.69 1.01
CA ASP A 30 6.96 16.71 0.90
C ASP A 30 6.73 15.52 1.84
N ARG A 31 6.40 15.77 3.11
CA ARG A 31 6.10 14.71 4.07
C ARG A 31 4.85 13.91 3.69
N THR A 32 3.84 14.57 3.12
CA THR A 32 2.63 13.90 2.62
C THR A 32 2.97 13.00 1.44
N LYS A 33 3.85 13.43 0.53
CA LYS A 33 4.29 12.66 -0.63
C LYS A 33 5.04 11.39 -0.21
N GLU A 34 5.96 11.48 0.73
CA GLU A 34 6.69 10.32 1.26
C GLU A 34 5.73 9.30 1.90
N LEU A 35 4.77 9.78 2.71
CA LEU A 35 3.75 8.94 3.33
C LEU A 35 2.87 8.21 2.29
N VAL A 36 2.51 8.89 1.19
CA VAL A 36 1.73 8.29 0.10
C VAL A 36 2.52 7.18 -0.60
N GLU A 37 3.81 7.38 -0.83
CA GLU A 37 4.66 6.36 -1.45
C GLU A 37 4.84 5.13 -0.56
N GLU A 38 5.07 5.31 0.75
CA GLU A 38 5.15 4.20 1.70
C GLU A 38 3.82 3.45 1.82
N LYS A 39 2.69 4.16 1.91
CA LYS A 39 1.35 3.54 1.89
C LYS A 39 1.14 2.71 0.63
N LYS A 40 1.55 3.22 -0.54
CA LYS A 40 1.41 2.50 -1.81
C LYS A 40 2.25 1.22 -1.84
N LYS A 41 3.48 1.25 -1.32
CA LYS A 41 4.33 0.05 -1.22
C LYS A 41 3.71 -1.00 -0.28
N SER A 42 3.19 -0.57 0.87
CA SER A 42 2.50 -1.43 1.82
C SER A 42 1.25 -2.07 1.19
N ASP A 43 0.45 -1.29 0.47
CA ASP A 43 -0.75 -1.78 -0.20
C ASP A 43 -0.44 -2.83 -1.27
N ILE A 44 0.58 -2.60 -2.11
CA ILE A 44 1.00 -3.56 -3.13
C ILE A 44 1.44 -4.87 -2.50
N LEU A 45 2.18 -4.82 -1.39
CA LEU A 45 2.61 -6.02 -0.68
C LEU A 45 1.41 -6.77 -0.09
N LEU A 46 0.45 -6.05 0.49
CA LEU A 46 -0.78 -6.63 1.03
C LEU A 46 -1.58 -7.38 -0.04
N TYR A 47 -1.74 -6.79 -1.23
CA TYR A 47 -2.42 -7.44 -2.36
C TYR A 47 -1.66 -8.64 -2.96
N ARG A 48 -0.35 -8.75 -2.71
CA ARG A 48 0.44 -9.92 -3.14
C ARG A 48 0.36 -11.08 -2.16
N MET A 49 0.15 -10.80 -0.87
CA MET A 49 0.05 -11.84 0.16
C MET A 49 -1.37 -12.34 0.38
N LEU A 50 -2.37 -11.49 0.14
CA LEU A 50 -3.78 -11.81 0.41
C LEU A 50 -4.66 -11.54 -0.80
N PRO A 51 -5.72 -12.35 -1.02
CA PRO A 51 -6.73 -12.05 -2.02
C PRO A 51 -7.29 -10.63 -1.83
N LYS A 52 -7.59 -9.93 -2.93
CA LYS A 52 -8.02 -8.52 -2.90
C LYS A 52 -9.15 -8.25 -1.90
N GLN A 53 -10.15 -9.14 -1.84
CA GLN A 53 -11.29 -9.02 -0.93
C GLN A 53 -10.86 -9.02 0.55
N VAL A 54 -9.87 -9.83 0.90
CA VAL A 54 -9.34 -9.94 2.27
C VAL A 54 -8.48 -8.72 2.59
N ALA A 55 -7.63 -8.29 1.65
CA ALA A 55 -6.78 -7.11 1.78
C ALA A 55 -7.60 -5.83 1.96
N GLU A 56 -8.71 -5.65 1.24
CA GLU A 56 -9.59 -4.48 1.38
C GLU A 56 -10.29 -4.43 2.75
N LYS A 57 -10.83 -5.56 3.22
CA LYS A 57 -11.41 -5.67 4.57
C LYS A 57 -10.38 -5.31 5.66
N LEU A 58 -9.15 -5.78 5.53
CA LEU A 58 -8.06 -5.45 6.47
C LEU A 58 -7.64 -3.99 6.42
N LYS A 59 -7.57 -3.37 5.23
CA LYS A 59 -7.28 -1.93 5.09
C LYS A 59 -8.33 -1.05 5.76
N LEU A 60 -9.58 -1.50 5.80
CA LEU A 60 -10.69 -0.84 6.49
C LEU A 60 -10.70 -1.11 8.00
N GLY A 61 -9.74 -1.88 8.53
CA GLY A 61 -9.69 -2.26 9.95
C GLY A 61 -10.81 -3.22 10.37
N GLN A 62 -11.50 -3.84 9.41
CA GLN A 62 -12.57 -4.78 9.69
C GLN A 62 -11.98 -6.14 10.08
N SER A 63 -12.54 -6.75 11.12
CA SER A 63 -12.25 -8.14 11.45
C SER A 63 -12.77 -9.03 10.33
N ILE A 64 -11.92 -9.91 9.81
CA ILE A 64 -12.34 -10.92 8.84
C ILE A 64 -13.04 -12.03 9.64
N GLU A 65 -14.37 -12.04 9.61
CA GLU A 65 -15.11 -13.18 10.14
C GLU A 65 -14.90 -14.40 9.22
N PRO A 66 -14.69 -15.60 9.79
CA PRO A 66 -14.64 -16.83 9.01
C PRO A 66 -15.94 -17.00 8.21
N GLU A 67 -15.85 -17.08 6.89
CA GLU A 67 -17.02 -17.32 6.05
C GLU A 67 -17.43 -18.79 6.15
N THR A 68 -18.65 -19.05 6.61
CA THR A 68 -19.28 -20.37 6.57
C THR A 68 -20.07 -20.51 5.28
N PHE A 69 -19.71 -21.49 4.47
CA PHE A 69 -20.39 -21.80 3.22
C PHE A 69 -21.29 -23.04 3.41
N GLU A 70 -22.54 -22.97 2.96
CA GLU A 70 -23.51 -24.07 3.06
C GLU A 70 -23.06 -25.33 2.28
N SER A 71 -22.31 -25.12 1.21
CA SER A 71 -21.68 -26.19 0.43
C SER A 71 -20.37 -25.69 -0.15
N VAL A 72 -19.29 -26.45 0.07
CA VAL A 72 -17.96 -26.19 -0.49
C VAL A 72 -17.51 -27.38 -1.32
N THR A 73 -17.04 -27.12 -2.54
CA THR A 73 -16.36 -28.14 -3.34
C THR A 73 -14.86 -28.01 -3.08
N VAL A 74 -14.33 -28.86 -2.22
CA VAL A 74 -12.87 -28.93 -1.99
C VAL A 74 -12.27 -29.89 -3.00
N PHE A 75 -11.48 -29.35 -3.93
CA PHE A 75 -10.77 -30.15 -4.92
C PHE A 75 -9.40 -30.57 -4.35
N PHE A 76 -9.31 -31.83 -3.92
CA PHE A 76 -8.04 -32.46 -3.57
C PHE A 76 -7.47 -33.14 -4.82
N SER A 77 -6.56 -32.47 -5.53
CA SER A 77 -5.74 -33.13 -6.54
C SER A 77 -4.40 -33.52 -5.94
N ASP A 78 -4.19 -34.83 -5.81
CA ASP A 78 -2.83 -35.36 -5.73
C ASP A 78 -2.26 -35.36 -7.14
N VAL A 79 -1.27 -34.50 -7.38
CA VAL A 79 -0.52 -34.52 -8.62
C VAL A 79 0.43 -35.71 -8.53
N VAL A 80 -0.01 -36.84 -9.08
CA VAL A 80 0.78 -38.07 -9.12
C VAL A 80 2.16 -37.73 -9.69
N SER A 81 3.20 -37.97 -8.90
CA SER A 81 4.60 -37.63 -9.22
C SER A 81 5.02 -36.16 -9.09
N PHE A 82 4.27 -35.30 -8.38
CA PHE A 82 4.74 -33.94 -8.03
C PHE A 82 6.12 -33.96 -7.39
N THR A 83 6.36 -34.88 -6.46
CA THR A 83 7.69 -35.07 -5.83
C THR A 83 8.77 -35.37 -6.87
N LYS A 84 8.47 -36.11 -7.94
CA LYS A 84 9.44 -36.42 -9.01
C LYS A 84 9.66 -35.23 -9.95
N ILE A 85 8.60 -34.44 -10.21
CA ILE A 85 8.67 -33.25 -11.06
C ILE A 85 9.40 -32.12 -10.31
N ALA A 86 9.08 -31.89 -9.05
CA ALA A 86 9.77 -30.94 -8.17
C ALA A 86 11.23 -31.32 -7.92
N ALA A 87 11.55 -32.63 -7.90
CA ALA A 87 12.93 -33.10 -7.77
C ALA A 87 13.76 -32.98 -9.07
N LYS A 88 13.12 -32.89 -10.24
CA LYS A 88 13.82 -32.86 -11.55
C LYS A 88 13.75 -31.51 -12.26
N GLY A 89 12.72 -30.71 -11.99
CA GLY A 89 12.48 -29.42 -12.64
C GLY A 89 13.02 -28.25 -11.82
N THR A 90 13.36 -27.16 -12.49
CA THR A 90 13.63 -25.91 -11.79
C THR A 90 12.32 -25.33 -11.22
N PRO A 91 12.35 -24.57 -10.11
CA PRO A 91 11.15 -24.02 -9.49
C PRO A 91 10.23 -23.28 -10.48
N MET A 92 10.79 -22.62 -11.50
CA MET A 92 10.02 -21.93 -12.54
C MET A 92 9.30 -22.87 -13.52
N GLN A 93 9.89 -24.01 -13.86
CA GLN A 93 9.23 -25.00 -14.73
C GLN A 93 8.03 -25.65 -14.04
N VAL A 94 8.17 -25.93 -12.75
CA VAL A 94 7.07 -26.43 -11.93
C VAL A 94 5.94 -25.41 -11.92
N TYR A 95 6.24 -24.14 -11.59
CA TYR A 95 5.25 -23.05 -11.62
C TYR A 95 4.51 -22.94 -12.96
N HIS A 96 5.23 -22.98 -14.08
CA HIS A 96 4.62 -22.87 -15.42
C HIS A 96 3.68 -24.05 -15.72
N CYS A 97 4.01 -25.25 -15.25
CA CYS A 97 3.15 -26.43 -15.42
C CYS A 97 1.83 -26.29 -14.65
N PHE A 98 1.89 -25.80 -13.40
CA PHE A 98 0.68 -25.56 -12.59
C PHE A 98 -0.19 -24.43 -13.15
N HIS A 99 0.43 -23.35 -13.63
CA HIS A 99 -0.32 -22.20 -14.15
C HIS A 99 -1.14 -22.56 -15.40
N HIS A 100 -0.62 -23.47 -16.24
CA HIS A 100 -1.28 -23.90 -17.47
C HIS A 100 -2.35 -24.99 -17.23
N SER A 101 -2.35 -25.68 -16.09
CA SER A 101 -3.33 -26.73 -15.76
C SER A 101 -4.59 -26.21 -15.06
N VAL A 102 -4.63 -24.93 -14.67
CA VAL A 102 -5.73 -24.31 -13.90
C VAL A 102 -6.53 -23.32 -14.76
N GLN A 103 -6.38 -23.35 -16.08
CA GLN A 103 -7.16 -22.53 -17.02
C GLN A 103 -8.24 -23.34 -17.73
#